data_AF-A0A0S7EML6-F1
#
_entry.id   AF-A0A0S7EML6-F1
#
_cell.length_a   1.000
_cell.length_b   1.000
_cell.length_c   1.000
_cell.angle_alpha   90.00
_cell.angle_beta   90.00
_cell.angle_gamma   90.00
#
_symmetry.space_group_name_H-M   'P 1'
#
loop_
_entity.id
_entity.type
_entity.pdbx_description
1 polymer ?
#
loop_
_entity_poly.entity_id
_entity_poly.type
_entity_poly.pdbx_seq_one_letter_code
_entity_poly.pdbx_strand_id
1 'polypeptide(L)'
;HRGKHRAAPGSQWADWIAGVVTLAALLCVATQVLCQLCNRPCLCPASVPQCAAGVPLVPDGCRCCQVCARQRGESCSEMLPCDRQKGLQCDFSASFPGDPGECVGDEDLSCKVNGITYLNGQSFQPSCDSYCHCRGGGVSCVSACPLTGR
;
A
#
# COMPACT_ATOMS: atom_id res chain seq x y z
N HIS A 1 42.18 37.11 -43.40
CA HIS A 1 42.27 35.79 -42.75
C HIS A 1 41.81 35.86 -41.31
N ARG A 2 40.61 35.36 -40.97
CA ARG A 2 40.35 34.69 -39.68
C ARG A 2 39.12 33.80 -39.82
N GLY A 3 39.32 32.54 -39.45
CA GLY A 3 38.53 31.40 -39.88
C GLY A 3 37.13 31.34 -39.30
N LYS A 4 36.21 30.91 -40.15
CA LYS A 4 34.90 30.38 -39.78
C LYS A 4 35.13 29.04 -39.11
N HIS A 5 34.97 28.99 -37.77
CA HIS A 5 35.01 27.74 -37.02
C HIS A 5 33.86 26.84 -37.51
N ARG A 6 34.20 25.82 -38.31
CA ARG A 6 33.29 24.71 -38.63
C ARG A 6 33.16 23.88 -37.36
N ALA A 7 31.96 23.86 -36.76
CA ALA A 7 31.62 22.88 -35.75
C ALA A 7 31.68 21.47 -36.38
N ALA A 8 32.42 20.57 -35.75
CA ALA A 8 32.62 19.21 -36.24
C ALA A 8 31.31 18.39 -36.14
N PRO A 9 30.99 17.54 -37.14
CA PRO A 9 29.84 16.63 -37.08
C PRO A 9 30.21 15.42 -36.24
N GLY A 10 30.33 15.62 -34.93
CA GLY A 10 30.69 14.58 -33.97
C GLY A 10 29.95 14.72 -32.64
N SER A 11 29.00 15.65 -32.52
CA SER A 11 28.26 15.92 -31.28
C SER A 11 26.97 15.12 -31.17
N GLN A 12 26.36 14.75 -32.30
CA GLN A 12 25.00 14.19 -32.32
C GLN A 12 24.89 12.89 -31.51
N TRP A 13 25.88 11.99 -31.61
CA TRP A 13 25.89 10.75 -30.83
C TRP A 13 26.12 10.99 -29.33
N ALA A 14 26.92 12.00 -28.98
CA ALA A 14 27.17 12.37 -27.58
C ALA A 14 25.93 13.00 -26.94
N ASP A 15 25.18 13.81 -27.70
CA ASP A 15 23.90 14.40 -27.28
C ASP A 15 22.84 13.31 -27.06
N TRP A 16 22.77 12.30 -27.94
CA TRP A 16 21.90 11.14 -27.76
C TRP A 16 22.24 10.31 -26.51
N ILE A 17 23.53 10.04 -26.28
CA ILE A 17 23.98 9.31 -25.09
C ILE A 17 23.70 10.11 -23.81
N ALA A 18 23.95 11.42 -23.81
CA ALA A 18 23.64 12.30 -22.68
C ALA A 18 22.14 12.32 -22.37
N GLY A 19 21.29 12.34 -23.40
CA GLY A 19 19.83 12.23 -23.27
C GLY A 19 19.38 10.89 -22.69
N VAL A 20 19.96 9.77 -23.13
CA VAL A 20 19.66 8.44 -22.59
C VAL A 20 20.11 8.32 -21.13
N VAL A 21 21.29 8.83 -20.79
CA VAL A 21 21.81 8.80 -19.41
C VAL A 21 20.97 9.67 -18.48
N THR A 22 20.57 10.86 -18.91
CA THR A 22 19.68 11.73 -18.11
C THR A 22 18.30 11.12 -17.92
N LEU A 23 17.72 10.51 -18.96
CA LEU A 23 16.44 9.80 -18.84
C LEU A 23 16.55 8.58 -17.90
N ALA A 24 17.61 7.79 -18.03
CA ALA A 24 17.86 6.64 -17.14
C ALA A 24 18.09 7.08 -15.69
N ALA A 25 18.82 8.16 -15.46
CA ALA A 25 19.01 8.73 -14.13
C ALA A 25 17.69 9.24 -13.53
N LEU A 26 16.86 9.94 -14.31
CA LEU A 26 15.53 10.38 -13.91
C LEU A 26 14.61 9.21 -13.57
N LEU A 27 14.61 8.14 -14.38
CA LEU A 27 13.86 6.91 -14.11
C LEU A 27 14.35 6.21 -12.83
N CYS A 28 15.66 6.16 -12.60
CA CYS A 28 16.23 5.63 -11.36
C CYS A 28 15.80 6.47 -10.14
N VAL A 29 15.84 7.79 -10.21
CA VAL A 29 15.42 8.66 -9.10
C VAL A 29 13.90 8.53 -8.87
N ALA A 30 13.10 8.51 -9.93
CA ALA A 30 11.64 8.33 -9.81
C ALA A 30 11.27 6.98 -9.20
N THR A 31 11.96 5.89 -9.57
CA THR A 31 11.76 4.56 -8.97
C THR A 31 12.21 4.52 -7.51
N GLN A 32 13.28 5.23 -7.14
CA GLN A 32 13.69 5.38 -5.74
C GLN A 32 12.64 6.14 -4.93
N VAL A 33 12.04 7.20 -5.47
CA VAL A 33 10.98 8.00 -4.81
C VAL A 33 9.67 7.22 -4.70
N LEU A 34 9.34 6.36 -5.67
CA LEU A 34 8.14 5.53 -5.62
C LEU A 34 8.24 4.38 -4.59
N CYS A 35 9.46 3.98 -4.21
CA CYS A 35 9.74 2.94 -3.20
C CYS A 35 9.91 3.46 -1.76
N GLN A 36 9.54 4.70 -1.45
CA GLN A 36 9.85 5.35 -0.16
C GLN A 36 9.01 4.89 1.05
N LEU A 37 8.12 3.90 0.94
CA LEU A 37 7.39 3.42 2.13
C LEU A 37 8.28 2.66 3.11
N CYS A 38 9.32 1.98 2.60
CA CYS A 38 10.23 1.18 3.41
C CYS A 38 11.66 1.69 3.27
N ASN A 39 12.11 2.44 4.27
CA ASN A 39 13.47 2.96 4.31
C ASN A 39 14.46 1.79 4.49
N ARG A 40 15.42 1.66 3.58
CA ARG A 40 16.53 0.70 3.70
C ARG A 40 17.83 1.48 3.96
N PRO A 41 18.66 1.08 4.94
CA PRO A 41 18.64 -0.18 5.69
C PRO A 41 17.62 -0.21 6.83
N CYS A 42 17.10 -1.40 7.14
CA CYS A 42 16.15 -1.58 8.25
C CYS A 42 16.88 -1.54 9.59
N LEU A 43 16.31 -0.81 10.55
CA LEU A 43 16.82 -0.71 11.91
C LEU A 43 16.01 -1.61 12.83
N CYS A 44 16.32 -2.91 12.83
CA CYS A 44 15.66 -3.87 13.70
C CYS A 44 16.39 -3.98 15.05
N PRO A 45 15.67 -4.28 16.15
CA PRO A 45 16.32 -4.64 17.41
C PRO A 45 17.24 -5.85 17.21
N ALA A 46 18.39 -5.84 17.86
CA ALA A 46 19.42 -6.88 17.70
C ALA A 46 18.97 -8.27 18.19
N SER A 47 17.94 -8.32 19.05
CA SER A 47 17.34 -9.56 19.54
C SER A 47 15.90 -9.68 19.07
N VAL A 48 15.49 -10.90 18.74
CA VAL A 48 14.10 -11.21 18.37
C VAL A 48 13.22 -11.02 19.61
N PRO A 49 12.11 -10.27 19.51
CA PRO A 49 11.25 -10.04 20.65
C PRO A 49 10.61 -11.34 21.13
N GLN A 50 10.56 -11.52 22.45
CA GLN A 50 9.83 -12.63 23.07
C GLN A 50 8.37 -12.22 23.25
N CYS A 51 7.47 -12.85 22.49
CA CYS A 51 6.04 -12.56 22.57
C CYS A 51 5.36 -13.31 23.71
N ALA A 52 4.21 -12.81 24.15
CA ALA A 52 3.38 -13.47 25.15
C ALA A 52 2.93 -14.87 24.67
N ALA A 53 2.55 -15.74 25.61
CA ALA A 53 2.10 -17.09 25.30
C ALA A 53 0.91 -17.06 24.32
N GLY A 54 1.04 -17.76 23.18
CA GLY A 54 0.00 -17.81 22.16
C GLY A 54 -0.06 -16.59 21.23
N VAL A 55 0.96 -15.71 21.25
CA VAL A 55 1.13 -14.62 20.28
C VAL A 55 2.27 -14.98 19.30
N PRO A 56 2.00 -15.05 17.99
CA PRO A 56 3.02 -15.39 17.01
C PRO A 56 3.93 -14.19 16.72
N LEU A 57 5.17 -14.49 16.32
CA LEU A 57 6.06 -13.55 15.66
C LEU A 57 5.66 -13.42 14.19
N VAL A 58 5.51 -12.18 13.73
CA VAL A 58 5.13 -11.84 12.37
C VAL A 58 6.07 -10.76 11.81
N PRO A 59 6.34 -10.76 10.50
CA PRO A 59 7.09 -9.69 9.87
C PRO A 59 6.29 -8.38 9.90
N ASP A 60 6.97 -7.25 10.08
CA ASP A 60 6.42 -5.91 9.87
C ASP A 60 5.96 -5.68 8.41
N GLY A 61 5.28 -4.57 8.12
CA GLY A 61 4.78 -4.24 6.78
C GLY A 61 5.88 -4.19 5.70
N CYS A 62 7.10 -3.84 6.08
CA CYS A 62 8.28 -3.85 5.23
C CYS A 62 8.98 -5.21 5.11
N ARG A 63 8.49 -6.22 5.85
CA ARG A 63 9.03 -7.58 5.93
C ARG A 63 10.51 -7.65 6.30
N CYS A 64 10.93 -6.77 7.19
CA CYS A 64 12.31 -6.63 7.58
C CYS A 64 12.54 -6.99 9.04
N CYS A 65 11.69 -6.52 9.94
CA CYS A 65 11.80 -6.79 11.37
C CYS A 65 10.72 -7.78 11.81
N GLN A 66 11.07 -8.64 12.75
CA GLN A 66 10.11 -9.52 13.41
C GLN A 66 9.50 -8.79 14.60
N VAL A 67 8.18 -8.76 14.66
CA VAL A 67 7.40 -8.12 15.72
C VAL A 67 6.35 -9.08 16.25
N CYS A 68 5.86 -8.83 17.46
CA CYS A 68 4.76 -9.60 18.01
C CYS A 68 3.45 -9.20 17.34
N ALA A 69 2.67 -10.18 16.90
CA ALA A 69 1.39 -9.92 16.28
C ALA A 69 0.42 -9.28 17.28
N ARG A 70 -0.21 -8.18 16.88
CA ARG A 70 -1.19 -7.46 17.69
C ARG A 70 -2.47 -8.29 17.84
N GLN A 71 -3.03 -8.28 19.05
CA GLN A 71 -4.21 -9.05 19.45
C GLN A 71 -5.48 -8.17 19.38
N ARG A 72 -6.65 -8.79 19.55
CA ARG A 72 -7.95 -8.10 19.42
C ARG A 72 -8.04 -6.92 20.40
N GLY A 73 -8.44 -5.75 19.90
CA GLY A 73 -8.53 -4.50 20.67
C GLY A 73 -7.20 -3.78 20.88
N GLU A 74 -6.08 -4.31 20.38
CA GLU A 74 -4.79 -3.59 20.43
C GLU A 74 -4.66 -2.62 19.25
N SER A 75 -3.92 -1.53 19.49
CA SER A 75 -3.56 -0.57 18.44
C SER A 75 -2.62 -1.22 17.42
N CYS A 76 -2.94 -1.06 16.14
CA CYS A 76 -2.18 -1.62 15.02
C CYS A 76 -1.79 -0.55 13.99
N SER A 77 -0.75 -0.86 13.22
CA SER A 77 -0.27 -0.02 12.12
C SER A 77 0.36 -0.89 11.05
N GLU A 78 0.77 -0.32 9.92
CA GLU A 78 1.50 -1.07 8.89
C GLU A 78 2.78 -1.73 9.44
N MET A 79 3.43 -1.10 10.43
CA MET A 79 4.62 -1.65 11.09
C MET A 79 4.29 -2.62 12.24
N LEU A 80 3.06 -2.59 12.76
CA LEU A 80 2.59 -3.41 13.87
C LEU A 80 1.32 -4.18 13.45
N PRO A 81 1.47 -5.27 12.68
CA PRO A 81 0.34 -5.99 12.12
C PRO A 81 -0.39 -6.85 13.17
N CYS A 82 -1.69 -7.07 12.94
CA CYS A 82 -2.53 -7.96 13.73
C CYS A 82 -2.28 -9.44 13.46
N ASP A 83 -2.70 -10.28 14.40
CA ASP A 83 -2.61 -11.74 14.30
C ASP A 83 -3.60 -12.34 13.29
N ARG A 84 -3.12 -12.51 12.07
CA ARG A 84 -3.86 -13.14 10.96
C ARG A 84 -4.22 -14.61 11.24
N GLN A 85 -3.49 -15.33 12.09
CA GLN A 85 -3.83 -16.71 12.41
C GLN A 85 -5.09 -16.81 13.25
N LYS A 86 -5.40 -15.74 14.00
CA LYS A 86 -6.65 -15.60 14.77
C LYS A 86 -7.75 -14.88 13.99
N GLY A 87 -7.56 -14.64 12.68
CA GLY A 87 -8.53 -13.91 11.85
C GLY A 87 -8.65 -12.43 12.26
N LEU A 88 -7.55 -11.81 12.72
CA LEU A 88 -7.54 -10.40 13.07
C LEU A 88 -6.98 -9.55 11.94
N GLN A 89 -7.59 -8.38 11.76
CA GLN A 89 -7.20 -7.42 10.75
C GLN A 89 -7.31 -5.99 11.30
N CYS A 90 -6.42 -5.12 10.83
CA CYS A 90 -6.32 -3.77 11.33
C CYS A 90 -7.42 -2.90 10.71
N ASP A 91 -8.33 -2.39 11.53
CA ASP A 91 -9.35 -1.43 11.13
C ASP A 91 -8.86 0.00 11.32
N PHE A 92 -8.87 0.77 10.25
CA PHE A 92 -8.58 2.20 10.26
C PHE A 92 -9.85 3.04 10.04
N SER A 93 -11.03 2.43 10.00
CA SER A 93 -12.29 3.12 9.66
C SER A 93 -12.71 4.14 10.72
N ALA A 94 -12.33 3.91 11.97
CA ALA A 94 -12.56 4.82 13.09
C ALA A 94 -11.38 5.77 13.38
N SER A 95 -10.26 5.64 12.66
CA SER A 95 -9.02 6.39 12.90
C SER A 95 -8.84 7.52 11.88
N PHE A 96 -8.21 8.62 12.29
CA PHE A 96 -7.82 9.68 11.35
C PHE A 96 -6.63 9.22 10.48
N PRO A 97 -6.42 9.84 9.30
CA PRO A 97 -5.25 9.55 8.48
C PRO A 97 -3.94 9.75 9.26
N GLY A 98 -3.19 8.67 9.47
CA GLY A 98 -1.93 8.67 10.22
C GLY A 98 -2.04 8.19 11.67
N ASP A 99 -3.26 8.05 12.21
CA ASP A 99 -3.48 7.43 13.51
C ASP A 99 -3.43 5.90 13.41
N PRO A 100 -3.01 5.21 14.48
CA PRO A 100 -3.08 3.76 14.53
C PRO A 100 -4.53 3.27 14.42
N GLY A 101 -4.71 2.14 13.76
CA GLY A 101 -5.97 1.41 13.73
C GLY A 101 -6.15 0.53 14.96
N GLU A 102 -7.23 -0.25 14.98
CA GLU A 102 -7.50 -1.27 16.01
C GLU A 102 -7.59 -2.66 15.39
N CYS A 103 -7.02 -3.67 16.06
CA CYS A 103 -7.18 -5.06 15.61
C CYS A 103 -8.57 -5.60 15.95
N VAL A 104 -9.35 -5.86 14.91
CA VAL A 104 -10.70 -6.42 15.00
C VAL A 104 -10.78 -7.76 14.29
N GLY A 105 -11.85 -8.52 14.52
CA GLY A 105 -12.06 -9.78 13.81
C GLY A 105 -12.43 -9.54 12.35
N ASP A 106 -12.05 -10.45 11.45
CA ASP A 106 -12.48 -10.43 10.05
C ASP A 106 -14.01 -10.44 9.93
N GLU A 107 -14.70 -11.07 10.89
CA GLU A 107 -16.16 -11.07 11.01
C GLU A 107 -16.75 -9.67 11.29
N ASP A 108 -16.04 -8.83 12.05
CA ASP A 108 -16.47 -7.46 12.37
C ASP A 108 -16.27 -6.52 11.18
N LEU A 109 -15.30 -6.83 10.31
CA LEU A 109 -14.99 -6.06 9.10
C LEU A 109 -15.76 -6.52 7.87
N SER A 110 -16.37 -7.70 7.92
CA SER A 110 -17.11 -8.28 6.80
C SER A 110 -18.49 -7.64 6.66
N CYS A 111 -18.92 -7.44 5.42
CA CYS A 111 -20.22 -6.86 5.12
C CYS A 111 -21.22 -7.95 4.74
N LYS A 112 -22.46 -7.86 5.22
CA LYS A 112 -23.52 -8.80 4.82
C LYS A 112 -24.57 -8.09 3.97
N VAL A 113 -24.66 -8.47 2.69
CA VAL A 113 -25.63 -7.89 1.74
C VAL A 113 -26.47 -9.01 1.14
N ASN A 114 -27.80 -8.90 1.26
CA ASN A 114 -28.75 -9.90 0.76
C ASN A 114 -28.45 -11.34 1.23
N GLY A 115 -27.91 -11.48 2.45
CA GLY A 115 -27.54 -12.78 3.02
C GLY A 115 -26.16 -13.30 2.62
N ILE A 116 -25.44 -12.64 1.70
CA ILE A 116 -24.08 -12.97 1.28
C ILE A 116 -23.08 -12.18 2.12
N THR A 117 -22.05 -12.85 2.64
CA THR A 117 -20.94 -12.23 3.36
C THR A 117 -19.82 -11.87 2.39
N TYR A 118 -19.44 -10.59 2.39
CA TYR A 118 -18.34 -10.03 1.62
C TYR A 118 -17.20 -9.66 2.56
N LEU A 119 -15.98 -10.02 2.20
CA LEU A 119 -14.79 -9.69 2.98
C LEU A 119 -14.44 -8.19 2.85
N ASN A 120 -13.72 -7.67 3.84
CA ASN A 120 -13.22 -6.32 3.82
C ASN A 120 -12.35 -6.05 2.57
N GLY A 121 -12.61 -4.96 1.85
CA GLY A 121 -11.97 -4.62 0.59
C GLY A 121 -12.54 -5.35 -0.63
N GLN A 122 -13.57 -6.17 -0.47
CA GLN A 122 -14.22 -6.83 -1.60
C GLN A 122 -15.19 -5.87 -2.30
N SER A 123 -15.07 -5.80 -3.63
CA SER A 123 -16.07 -5.15 -4.48
C SER A 123 -17.05 -6.15 -5.07
N PHE A 124 -18.30 -5.75 -5.22
CA PHE A 124 -19.35 -6.56 -5.82
C PHE A 124 -20.39 -5.68 -6.52
N GLN A 125 -21.08 -6.26 -7.49
CA GLN A 125 -22.11 -5.59 -8.28
C GLN A 125 -23.45 -6.27 -8.00
N PRO A 126 -24.27 -5.76 -7.05
CA PRO A 126 -25.54 -6.40 -6.71
C PRO A 126 -26.60 -6.21 -7.80
N SER A 127 -26.47 -5.20 -8.67
CA SER A 127 -27.35 -4.96 -9.83
C SER A 127 -26.59 -4.28 -10.97
N CYS A 128 -27.12 -4.29 -12.19
CA CYS A 128 -26.43 -3.73 -13.37
C CYS A 128 -26.17 -2.21 -13.29
N ASP A 129 -26.87 -1.50 -12.40
CA ASP A 129 -26.80 -0.06 -12.19
C ASP A 129 -26.01 0.34 -10.93
N SER A 130 -25.53 -0.61 -10.12
CA SER A 130 -24.81 -0.33 -8.87
C SER A 130 -23.48 -1.09 -8.77
N TYR A 131 -22.48 -0.46 -8.17
CA TYR A 131 -21.19 -1.07 -7.85
C TYR A 131 -20.83 -0.75 -6.42
N CYS A 132 -20.68 -1.77 -5.59
CA CYS A 132 -20.51 -1.64 -4.14
C CYS A 132 -19.15 -2.15 -3.68
N HIS A 133 -18.66 -1.57 -2.59
CA HIS A 133 -17.41 -1.93 -1.94
C HIS A 133 -17.63 -2.12 -0.45
N CYS A 134 -17.15 -3.24 0.09
CA CYS A 134 -17.17 -3.52 1.51
C CYS A 134 -15.92 -2.92 2.17
N ARG A 135 -16.10 -2.08 3.19
CA ARG A 135 -15.00 -1.51 3.96
C ARG A 135 -15.42 -1.31 5.41
N GLY A 136 -14.69 -1.92 6.35
CA GLY A 136 -14.91 -1.70 7.78
C GLY A 136 -16.28 -2.16 8.27
N GLY A 137 -16.81 -3.27 7.73
CA GLY A 137 -18.18 -3.75 8.01
C GLY A 137 -19.30 -2.93 7.34
N GLY A 138 -18.96 -1.81 6.70
CA GLY A 138 -19.89 -0.95 5.96
C GLY A 138 -19.85 -1.15 4.44
N VAL A 139 -20.98 -0.92 3.78
CA VAL A 139 -21.10 -1.04 2.31
C VAL A 139 -21.24 0.35 1.69
N SER A 140 -20.32 0.69 0.79
CA SER A 140 -20.38 1.93 -0.01
C SER A 140 -20.69 1.59 -1.46
N CYS A 141 -21.77 2.13 -2.02
CA CYS A 141 -22.17 1.89 -3.41
C CYS A 141 -22.10 3.16 -4.26
N VAL A 142 -21.70 3.00 -5.52
CA VAL A 142 -21.71 4.04 -6.55
C VAL A 142 -22.57 3.58 -7.73
N SER A 143 -23.17 4.53 -8.45
CA SER A 143 -23.94 4.23 -9.66
C SER A 143 -23.00 3.79 -10.78
N ALA A 144 -23.27 2.63 -11.37
CA ALA A 144 -22.54 2.11 -12.53
C ALA A 144 -23.08 2.65 -13.86
N CYS A 145 -24.24 3.33 -13.85
CA CYS A 145 -24.79 3.99 -15.03
C CYS A 145 -24.04 5.29 -15.35
N PRO A 146 -23.80 5.60 -16.64
CA PRO A 146 -23.32 6.91 -17.04
C PRO A 146 -24.33 7.98 -16.61
N LEU A 147 -23.86 9.03 -15.95
CA LEU A 147 -24.64 10.24 -15.61
C LEU A 147 -24.98 11.08 -16.86
N THR A 148 -25.20 10.46 -18.01
CA THR A 148 -25.71 11.13 -19.21
C THR A 148 -27.23 10.98 -19.20
N GLY A 149 -27.86 11.78 -18.33
CA GLY A 149 -29.27 12.08 -18.42
C GLY A 149 -29.57 12.80 -19.74
N ARG A 150 -30.66 12.37 -20.38
CA ARG A 150 -31.27 12.98 -21.57
C ARG A 150 -31.62 14.46 -21.38
#